data_AF-A0A2P5TI56-F1
#
_entry.id   AF-A0A2P5TI56-F1
#
_cell.length_a   1.000
_cell.length_b   1.000
_cell.length_c   1.000
_cell.angle_alpha   90.00
_cell.angle_beta   90.00
_cell.angle_gamma   90.00
#
_symmetry.space_group_name_H-M   'P 1'
#
loop_
_entity.id
_entity.type
_entity.pdbx_description
1 polymer ?
#
loop_
_entity_poly.entity_id
_entity_poly.type
_entity_poly.pdbx_seq_one_letter_code
_entity_poly.pdbx_strand_id
1 'polypeptide(L)'
;IAEALTGHDWGRFDVTITGRHPMLAAIAFMMNLRSRLTGIATGDQAIFVCRSSFEAVGGFPDQPLMEDIELSKRLKRLGPPACLQHKVTTSGRRWEQKGLWRTILLMWRLRFAYWRGASPEQLARAYR
;
A
#
# COMPACT_ATOMS: atom_id res chain seq x y z
N ILE A 1 -5.18 -11.12 13.26
CA ILE A 1 -4.88 -9.71 13.62
C ILE A 1 -4.44 -9.62 15.08
N ALA A 2 -5.28 -10.03 16.05
CA ALA A 2 -4.93 -9.95 17.48
C ALA A 2 -3.56 -10.57 17.81
N GLU A 3 -3.30 -11.80 17.36
CA GLU A 3 -2.01 -12.47 17.52
C GLU A 3 -0.84 -11.71 16.86
N ALA A 4 -1.06 -11.09 15.70
CA ALA A 4 -0.01 -10.32 15.03
C ALA A 4 0.34 -9.03 15.80
N LEU A 5 -0.66 -8.46 16.47
CA LEU A 5 -0.50 -7.22 17.25
C LEU A 5 0.10 -7.43 18.64
N THR A 6 0.39 -8.68 19.06
CA THR A 6 1.13 -8.94 20.30
C THR A 6 2.63 -8.66 20.15
N GLY A 7 3.17 -8.80 18.93
CA GLY A 7 4.58 -8.58 18.61
C GLY A 7 4.85 -7.41 17.66
N HIS A 8 3.80 -6.76 17.13
CA HIS A 8 3.91 -5.64 16.21
C HIS A 8 2.82 -4.59 16.49
N ASP A 9 3.14 -3.31 16.32
CA ASP A 9 2.14 -2.23 16.45
C ASP A 9 1.16 -2.15 15.27
N TRP A 10 1.54 -2.73 14.14
CA TRP A 10 0.79 -2.63 12.89
C TRP A 10 1.18 -3.72 11.91
N GLY A 11 0.41 -3.85 10.84
CA GLY A 11 0.67 -4.81 9.79
C GLY A 11 -0.27 -4.65 8.61
N ARG A 12 -0.20 -5.64 7.72
CA ARG A 12 -0.91 -5.66 6.45
C ARG A 12 -1.11 -7.09 5.96
N PHE A 13 -2.13 -7.30 5.14
CA PHE A 13 -2.40 -8.56 4.46
C PHE A 13 -1.65 -8.65 3.12
N ASP A 14 -1.34 -9.87 2.70
CA ASP A 14 -0.97 -10.08 1.30
C ASP A 14 -2.20 -9.79 0.43
N VAL A 15 -1.99 -9.35 -0.81
CA VAL A 15 -3.07 -9.10 -1.76
C VAL A 15 -3.10 -10.17 -2.83
N THR A 16 -4.30 -10.47 -3.32
CA THR A 16 -4.55 -11.14 -4.59
C THR A 16 -5.43 -10.24 -5.46
N ILE A 17 -5.17 -10.22 -6.78
CA ILE A 17 -5.91 -9.37 -7.71
C ILE A 17 -6.74 -10.28 -8.62
N THR A 18 -8.06 -10.11 -8.61
CA THR A 18 -8.97 -10.85 -9.49
C THR A 18 -9.13 -10.15 -10.83
N GLY A 19 -9.18 -10.92 -11.91
CA GLY A 19 -9.39 -10.42 -13.26
C GLY A 19 -9.00 -11.45 -14.31
N ARG A 20 -9.20 -11.09 -15.58
CA ARG A 20 -8.97 -11.94 -16.76
C ARG A 20 -7.50 -11.98 -17.20
N HIS A 21 -6.71 -10.97 -16.84
CA HIS A 21 -5.34 -10.86 -17.32
C HIS A 21 -4.39 -11.77 -16.49
N PRO A 22 -3.61 -12.68 -17.11
CA PRO A 22 -2.78 -13.66 -16.40
C PRO A 22 -1.66 -13.06 -15.53
N MET A 23 -1.22 -11.84 -15.84
CA MET A 23 -0.14 -11.15 -15.12
C MET A 23 -0.61 -10.49 -13.81
N LEU A 24 -1.92 -10.49 -13.51
CA LEU A 24 -2.43 -9.92 -12.25
C LEU A 24 -1.88 -10.66 -11.02
N ALA A 25 -1.69 -11.98 -11.13
CA ALA A 25 -1.04 -12.77 -10.08
C ALA A 25 0.43 -12.35 -9.86
N ALA A 26 1.17 -12.10 -10.94
CA ALA A 26 2.55 -11.63 -10.87
C ALA A 26 2.64 -10.22 -10.25
N ILE A 27 1.73 -9.33 -10.62
CA ILE A 27 1.62 -7.98 -10.02
C ILE A 27 1.35 -8.09 -8.52
N ALA A 28 0.36 -8.89 -8.12
CA ALA A 28 0.02 -9.10 -6.71
C ALA A 28 1.23 -9.62 -5.92
N PHE A 29 1.94 -10.60 -6.49
CA PHE A 29 3.18 -11.13 -5.91
C PHE A 29 4.25 -10.04 -5.75
N MET A 30 4.52 -9.24 -6.79
CA MET A 30 5.48 -8.14 -6.71
C MET A 30 5.09 -7.08 -5.68
N MET A 31 3.80 -6.77 -5.56
CA MET A 31 3.29 -5.84 -4.54
C MET A 31 3.52 -6.37 -3.12
N ASN A 32 3.21 -7.64 -2.90
CA ASN A 32 3.46 -8.31 -1.62
C ASN A 32 4.95 -8.32 -1.28
N LEU A 33 5.81 -8.72 -2.22
CA LEU A 33 7.26 -8.74 -2.05
C LEU A 33 7.81 -7.34 -1.73
N ARG A 34 7.44 -6.32 -2.53
CA ARG A 34 7.83 -4.92 -2.30
C ARG A 34 7.46 -4.47 -0.89
N SER A 35 6.23 -4.75 -0.44
CA SER A 35 5.79 -4.32 0.89
C SER A 35 6.56 -5.00 2.03
N ARG A 36 6.93 -6.29 1.88
CA ARG A 36 7.76 -7.02 2.86
C ARG A 36 9.17 -6.44 2.95
N LEU A 37 9.78 -6.13 1.80
CA LEU A 37 11.15 -5.59 1.74
C LEU A 37 11.22 -4.15 2.24
N THR A 38 10.25 -3.32 1.87
CA THR A 38 10.29 -1.89 2.18
C THR A 38 9.60 -1.54 3.50
N GLY A 39 8.75 -2.41 4.03
CA GLY A 39 7.85 -2.09 5.12
C GLY A 39 6.84 -1.00 4.76
N ILE A 40 6.53 -0.82 3.46
CA ILE A 40 5.56 0.16 2.96
C ILE A 40 4.39 -0.58 2.31
N ALA A 41 3.24 -0.53 2.98
CA ALA A 41 2.00 -1.09 2.49
C ALA A 41 1.22 -0.07 1.65
N THR A 42 0.39 -0.57 0.76
CA THR A 42 -0.63 0.23 0.05
C THR A 42 -2.03 -0.16 0.50
N GLY A 43 -3.03 0.69 0.25
CA GLY A 43 -4.40 0.52 0.78
C GLY A 43 -5.06 -0.78 0.35
N ASP A 44 -4.69 -1.33 -0.81
CA ASP A 44 -5.13 -2.64 -1.29
C ASP A 44 -4.61 -3.84 -0.47
N GLN A 45 -3.63 -3.61 0.40
CA GLN A 45 -3.09 -4.61 1.32
C GLN A 45 -3.77 -4.61 2.70
N ALA A 46 -4.88 -3.86 2.86
CA ALA A 46 -5.67 -3.78 4.08
C ALA A 46 -4.80 -3.58 5.35
N ILE A 47 -4.30 -2.37 5.54
CA ILE A 47 -3.47 -2.02 6.69
C ILE A 47 -4.28 -2.16 7.98
N PHE A 48 -3.71 -2.82 8.99
CA PHE A 48 -4.25 -2.90 10.34
C PHE A 48 -3.22 -2.36 11.34
N VAL A 49 -3.69 -1.76 12.43
CA VAL A 49 -2.84 -1.04 13.37
C VAL A 49 -3.50 -1.02 14.75
N CYS A 50 -2.70 -1.08 15.81
CA CYS A 50 -3.20 -0.86 17.16
C CYS A 50 -3.70 0.59 17.31
N ARG A 51 -4.83 0.79 17.98
CA ARG A 51 -5.43 2.13 18.13
C ARG A 51 -4.45 3.14 18.72
N SER A 52 -3.77 2.79 19.81
CA SER A 52 -2.80 3.67 20.46
C SER A 52 -1.67 4.08 19.51
N SER A 53 -1.18 3.14 18.71
CA SER A 53 -0.09 3.36 17.75
C SER A 53 -0.57 4.21 16.56
N PHE A 54 -1.82 4.06 16.12
CA PHE A 54 -2.45 4.91 15.10
C PHE A 54 -2.61 6.36 15.57
N GLU A 55 -3.10 6.56 16.79
CA GLU A 55 -3.25 7.88 17.41
C GLU A 55 -1.87 8.53 17.64
N ALA A 56 -0.89 7.76 18.10
CA ALA A 56 0.49 8.24 18.33
C ALA A 56 1.18 8.74 17.05
N VAL A 57 0.85 8.19 15.88
CA VAL A 57 1.38 8.67 14.59
C VAL A 57 0.51 9.75 13.92
N GLY A 58 -0.53 10.23 14.61
CA GLY A 58 -1.45 11.26 14.11
C GLY A 58 -2.44 10.76 13.05
N GLY A 59 -2.69 9.46 13.00
CA GLY A 59 -3.64 8.84 12.08
C GLY A 59 -3.27 8.97 10.60
N PHE A 60 -4.29 8.86 9.73
CA PHE A 60 -4.11 9.11 8.30
C PHE A 60 -3.85 10.61 8.06
N PRO A 61 -2.85 10.95 7.22
CA PRO A 61 -2.69 12.33 6.78
C PRO A 61 -3.88 12.77 5.93
N ASP A 62 -4.25 14.04 6.09
CA ASP A 62 -5.19 14.71 5.20
C ASP A 62 -4.49 15.02 3.86
N GLN A 63 -4.44 14.03 2.97
CA GLN A 63 -3.88 14.17 1.64
C GLN A 63 -4.65 13.31 0.61
N PRO A 64 -4.82 13.80 -0.62
CA PRO A 64 -5.67 13.14 -1.63
C PRO A 64 -5.07 11.89 -2.28
N LEU A 65 -3.77 11.62 -2.08
CA LEU A 65 -3.09 10.46 -2.64
C LEU A 65 -1.84 10.13 -1.82
N MET A 66 -1.50 8.83 -1.74
CA MET A 66 -0.34 8.29 -1.00
C MET A 66 -0.48 8.37 0.52
N GLU A 67 -1.70 8.54 1.02
CA GLU A 67 -2.05 8.55 2.43
C GLU A 67 -1.66 7.26 3.14
N ASP A 68 -1.77 6.14 2.44
CA ASP A 68 -1.37 4.78 2.85
C ASP A 68 0.15 4.61 2.96
N ILE A 69 0.89 5.15 1.99
CA ILE A 69 2.35 5.17 1.99
C ILE A 69 2.86 6.03 3.15
N GLU A 70 2.26 7.19 3.36
CA GLU A 70 2.67 8.10 4.43
C GLU A 70 2.33 7.55 5.81
N LEU A 71 1.13 6.98 6.00
CA LEU A 71 0.79 6.25 7.21
C LEU A 71 1.81 5.11 7.46
N SER A 72 2.12 4.30 6.44
CA SER A 72 3.12 3.24 6.54
C SER A 72 4.49 3.77 6.95
N LYS A 73 4.94 4.91 6.39
CA LYS A 73 6.22 5.54 6.75
C LYS A 73 6.25 5.99 8.21
N ARG A 74 5.14 6.49 8.74
CA ARG A 74 5.03 6.91 10.15
C ARG A 74 5.00 5.69 11.08
N LEU A 75 4.18 4.69 10.78
CA LEU A 75 4.09 3.45 11.57
C LEU A 75 5.39 2.65 11.55
N LYS A 76 6.13 2.66 10.43
CA LYS A 76 7.44 2.01 10.33
C LYS A 76 8.48 2.56 11.32
N ARG A 77 8.29 3.79 11.84
CA ARG A 77 9.14 4.36 12.89
C ARG A 77 8.91 3.71 14.26
N LEU A 78 7.73 3.12 14.49
CA LEU A 78 7.42 2.35 15.70
C LEU A 78 7.95 0.93 15.60
N GLY A 79 7.96 0.35 14.39
CA GLY A 79 8.54 -0.96 14.12
C GLY A 79 8.17 -1.50 12.74
N PRO A 80 8.74 -2.66 12.34
CA PRO A 80 8.40 -3.31 11.08
C PRO A 80 6.94 -3.84 11.09
N PRO A 81 6.25 -3.86 9.94
CA PRO A 81 4.88 -4.37 9.87
C PRO A 81 4.82 -5.89 10.02
N ALA A 82 3.79 -6.38 10.70
CA ALA A 82 3.36 -7.76 10.60
C ALA A 82 2.81 -8.04 9.19
N CYS A 83 3.55 -8.83 8.40
CA CYS A 83 3.18 -9.14 7.02
C CYS A 83 2.43 -10.47 6.94
N LEU A 84 1.10 -10.42 7.10
CA LEU A 84 0.24 -11.61 7.07
C LEU A 84 0.20 -12.24 5.68
N GLN A 85 0.29 -13.58 5.64
CA GLN A 85 0.19 -14.36 4.40
C GLN A 85 -1.26 -14.56 3.93
N HIS A 86 -2.23 -14.30 4.82
CA HIS A 86 -3.65 -14.28 4.47
C HIS A 86 -3.89 -13.22 3.40
N LYS A 87 -4.62 -13.60 2.34
CA LYS A 87 -4.79 -12.77 1.15
C LYS A 87 -6.12 -12.05 1.15
N VAL A 88 -6.09 -10.73 1.04
CA VAL A 88 -7.27 -9.93 0.70
C VAL A 88 -7.43 -9.83 -0.81
N THR A 89 -8.67 -9.85 -1.29
CA THR A 89 -8.97 -9.81 -2.72
C THR A 89 -9.27 -8.39 -3.16
N THR A 90 -8.57 -7.91 -4.18
CA THR A 90 -8.83 -6.62 -4.84
C THR A 90 -9.20 -6.80 -6.30
N SER A 91 -9.93 -5.83 -6.84
CA SER A 91 -10.43 -5.84 -8.21
C SER A 91 -9.37 -5.40 -9.22
N GLY A 92 -9.10 -6.24 -10.22
CA GLY A 92 -8.19 -5.97 -11.33
C GLY A 92 -8.73 -5.01 -12.40
N ARG A 93 -9.95 -4.47 -12.24
CA ARG A 93 -10.63 -3.64 -13.28
C ARG A 93 -9.76 -2.53 -13.85
N ARG A 94 -9.00 -1.83 -13.01
CA ARG A 94 -8.09 -0.76 -13.48
C ARG A 94 -7.01 -1.28 -14.41
N TRP A 95 -6.43 -2.43 -14.09
CA TRP A 95 -5.37 -3.05 -14.87
C TRP A 95 -5.87 -3.49 -16.25
N GLU A 96 -7.13 -3.94 -16.32
CA GLU A 96 -7.79 -4.29 -17.58
C GLU A 96 -8.17 -3.06 -18.41
N GLN A 97 -8.68 -2.00 -17.78
CA GLN A 97 -9.16 -0.79 -18.48
C GLN A 97 -8.02 0.15 -18.91
N LYS A 98 -7.09 0.46 -18.01
CA LYS A 98 -5.98 1.41 -18.26
C LYS A 98 -4.74 0.73 -18.84
N GLY A 99 -4.72 -0.61 -18.87
CA GLY A 99 -3.59 -1.42 -19.34
C GLY A 99 -2.54 -1.65 -18.26
N LEU A 100 -1.92 -2.83 -18.31
CA LEU A 100 -0.98 -3.31 -17.30
C LEU A 100 0.24 -2.40 -17.14
N TRP A 101 1.04 -2.26 -18.20
CA TRP A 101 2.30 -1.51 -18.16
C TRP A 101 2.09 -0.03 -17.86
N ARG A 102 1.03 0.56 -18.41
CA ARG A 102 0.65 1.96 -18.14
C ARG A 102 0.36 2.16 -16.65
N THR A 103 -0.35 1.23 -16.03
CA THR A 103 -0.65 1.28 -14.59
C THR A 103 0.61 1.10 -13.74
N ILE A 104 1.50 0.16 -14.09
CA ILE A 104 2.80 -0.03 -13.42
C ILE A 104 3.59 1.27 -13.46
N LEU A 105 3.87 1.78 -14.67
CA LEU A 105 4.68 2.98 -14.87
C LEU A 105 4.08 4.20 -14.16
N LEU A 106 2.75 4.38 -14.22
CA LEU A 106 2.06 5.45 -13.51
C LEU A 106 2.29 5.36 -12.00
N MET A 107 2.03 4.20 -11.38
CA MET A 107 2.21 4.02 -9.94
C MET A 107 3.67 4.24 -9.51
N TRP A 108 4.64 3.73 -10.27
CA TRP A 108 6.05 3.94 -9.99
C TRP A 108 6.47 5.41 -10.13
N ARG A 109 6.00 6.11 -11.16
CA ARG A 109 6.27 7.55 -11.34
C ARG A 109 5.72 8.36 -10.20
N LEU A 110 4.49 8.08 -9.76
CA LEU A 110 3.85 8.80 -8.66
C LEU A 110 4.57 8.53 -7.33
N ARG A 111 4.95 7.28 -7.05
CA ARG A 111 5.74 6.92 -5.85
C ARG A 111 7.11 7.60 -5.83
N PHE A 112 7.80 7.63 -6.98
CA PHE A 112 9.09 8.31 -7.10
C PHE A 112 8.95 9.82 -6.90
N ALA A 113 7.93 10.44 -7.51
CA ALA A 113 7.66 11.86 -7.32
C ALA A 113 7.30 12.19 -5.87
N TYR A 114 6.49 11.36 -5.21
CA TYR A 114 6.21 11.49 -3.78
C TYR A 114 7.47 11.40 -2.92
N TRP A 115 8.34 10.44 -3.21
CA TRP A 115 9.61 10.28 -2.50
C TRP A 115 10.54 11.50 -2.66
N ARG A 116 10.50 12.18 -3.82
CA ARG A 116 11.21 13.45 -4.05
C ARG A 116 10.55 14.68 -3.41
N GLY A 117 9.42 14.52 -2.72
CA GLY A 117 8.70 15.62 -2.06
C GLY A 117 7.71 16.36 -2.95
N ALA A 118 7.24 15.76 -4.06
CA ALA A 118 6.12 16.32 -4.81
C ALA A 118 4.85 16.36 -3.95
N SER A 119 4.07 17.44 -4.06
CA SER A 119 2.85 17.60 -3.27
C SER A 119 1.80 16.54 -3.63
N PRO A 120 1.09 15.96 -2.63
CA PRO A 120 0.01 15.00 -2.88
C PRO A 120 -1.05 15.51 -3.87
N GLU A 121 -1.32 16.82 -3.89
CA GLU A 121 -2.29 17.46 -4.78
C GLU A 121 -1.84 17.44 -6.25
N GLN A 122 -0.53 17.58 -6.50
CA GLN A 122 0.03 17.41 -7.85
C GLN A 122 -0.06 15.95 -8.30
N LEU A 123 0.21 15.01 -7.39
CA LEU A 123 0.13 13.58 -7.68
C LEU A 123 -1.30 13.15 -7.97
N ALA A 124 -2.27 13.63 -7.19
CA ALA A 124 -3.69 13.39 -7.40
C ALA A 124 -4.16 13.91 -8.77
N ARG A 125 -3.69 15.10 -9.18
CA ARG A 125 -3.97 15.63 -10.53
C ARG A 125 -3.38 14.77 -11.64
N ALA A 126 -2.17 14.25 -11.46
CA ALA A 126 -1.51 13.38 -12.43
C ALA A 126 -2.07 11.94 -12.48
N TYR A 127 -2.82 11.55 -11.46
CA TYR A 127 -3.38 10.21 -11.31
C TYR A 127 -4.78 10.03 -11.93
N ARG A 128 -5.57 11.10 -11.98
CA ARG A 128 -6.89 11.12 -12.64
C ARG A 128 -6.74 10.70 -14.11
#